data_AF-A0A066PPR9-F1
#
_entry.id   AF-A0A066PPR9-F1
#
_cell.length_a   1.000
_cell.length_b   1.000
_cell.length_c   1.000
_cell.angle_alpha   90.00
_cell.angle_beta   90.00
_cell.angle_gamma   90.00
#
_symmetry.space_group_name_H-M   'P 1'
#
loop_
_entity.id
_entity.type
_entity.pdbx_description
1 polymer ?
#
loop_
_entity_poly.entity_id
_entity_poly.type
_entity_poly.pdbx_seq_one_letter_code
_entity_poly.pdbx_strand_id
1 'polypeptide(L)' 'MDQVVAKPLISDAEVERRRRAVERARAANIRQGYVHDPVLEAINDRFVRGELDLSGFRQAIGEIVGTGR' A
#
# COMPACT_ATOMS: atom_id res chain seq x y z
N MET A 1 -3.41 -17.11 18.62
CA MET A 1 -2.04 -16.56 18.48
C MET A 1 -2.22 -15.09 18.20
N ASP A 2 -2.12 -14.23 19.21
CA ASP A 2 -2.18 -12.78 19.03
C ASP A 2 -0.95 -12.38 18.22
N GLN A 3 -1.16 -12.18 16.92
CA GLN A 3 -0.15 -11.58 16.07
C GLN A 3 0.02 -10.15 16.60
N VAL A 4 1.13 -9.91 17.31
CA VAL A 4 1.50 -8.57 17.79
C VAL A 4 1.66 -7.71 16.55
N VAL A 5 0.58 -7.04 16.15
CA VAL A 5 0.63 -6.10 15.03
C VAL A 5 1.50 -4.96 15.53
N ALA A 6 2.72 -4.89 15.01
CA ALA A 6 3.66 -3.84 15.35
C ALA A 6 2.95 -2.48 15.23
N LYS A 7 3.15 -1.62 16.23
CA LYS A 7 2.55 -0.28 16.25
C LYS A 7 2.97 0.46 14.97
N PRO A 8 2.03 1.06 14.22
CA PRO A 8 2.35 1.89 13.06
C PRO A 8 3.34 3.01 13.41
N LEU A 9 4.19 3.39 12.45
CA LEU A 9 5.22 4.43 12.63
C LEU A 9 4.65 5.85 12.53
N ILE A 10 3.35 5.97 12.26
CA ILE A 10 2.61 7.22 12.03
C ILE A 10 1.33 7.21 12.89
N SER A 11 0.68 8.37 13.01
CA SER A 11 -0.55 8.47 13.81
C SER A 11 -1.69 7.62 13.25
N ASP A 12 -2.60 7.16 14.12
CA ASP A 12 -3.74 6.34 13.71
C ASP A 12 -4.62 7.04 12.66
N ALA A 13 -4.78 8.37 12.78
CA ALA A 13 -5.49 9.18 11.80
C ALA A 13 -4.80 9.16 10.42
N GLU A 14 -3.47 9.15 10.40
CA GLU A 14 -2.68 9.05 9.17
C GLU A 14 -2.78 7.65 8.55
N VAL A 15 -2.71 6.60 9.37
CA VAL A 15 -2.92 5.20 8.94
C VAL A 15 -4.27 5.08 8.24
N GLU A 16 -5.34 5.54 8.89
CA GLU A 16 -6.70 5.46 8.35
C GLU A 16 -6.85 6.27 7.05
N ARG A 17 -6.25 7.48 6.99
CA ARG A 17 -6.24 8.29 5.77
C ARG A 17 -5.56 7.56 4.61
N ARG A 18 -4.39 6.96 4.86
CA ARG A 18 -3.64 6.20 3.85
C ARG A 18 -4.39 4.94 3.44
N ARG A 19 -4.95 4.21 4.39
CA ARG A 19 -5.77 3.01 4.14
C ARG A 19 -6.93 3.30 3.20
N ARG A 20 -7.71 4.35 3.48
CA ARG A 20 -8.82 4.77 2.60
C ARG A 20 -8.35 5.22 1.22
N ALA A 21 -7.16 5.80 1.11
CA ALA A 21 -6.61 6.16 -0.20
C ALA A 21 -6.25 4.90 -1.02
N VAL A 22 -5.57 3.94 -0.40
CA VAL A 22 -5.22 2.64 -1.00
C VAL A 22 -6.47 1.86 -1.41
N GLU A 23 -7.47 1.75 -0.52
CA GLU A 23 -8.71 1.02 -0.81
C GLU A 23 -9.50 1.63 -1.97
N ARG A 24 -9.59 2.97 -2.04
CA ARG A 24 -10.22 3.66 -3.16
C ARG A 24 -9.49 3.43 -4.49
N ALA A 25 -8.15 3.50 -4.47
CA ALA A 25 -7.34 3.21 -5.64
C ALA A 25 -7.51 1.74 -6.09
N ARG A 26 -7.47 0.80 -5.14
CA ARG A 26 -7.69 -0.63 -5.41
C ARG A 26 -9.08 -0.87 -6.02
N ALA A 27 -10.13 -0.26 -5.49
CA ALA A 27 -11.47 -0.39 -6.04
C ALA A 27 -11.59 0.19 -7.46
N ALA A 28 -10.88 1.27 -7.77
CA ALA A 28 -10.78 1.79 -9.14
C ALA A 28 -10.02 0.82 -10.06
N ASN A 29 -8.90 0.28 -9.62
CA ASN A 29 -8.08 -0.65 -10.39
C ASN A 29 -8.81 -1.97 -10.66
N ILE A 30 -9.52 -2.53 -9.67
CA ILE A 30 -10.33 -3.76 -9.84
C ILE A 30 -11.37 -3.57 -10.94
N ARG A 31 -12.01 -2.39 -11.01
CA ARG A 31 -12.96 -2.06 -12.11
C ARG A 31 -12.30 -1.99 -13.48
N GLN A 32 -10.98 -1.83 -13.54
CA GLN A 32 -10.17 -1.83 -14.76
C GLN A 32 -9.50 -3.18 -15.03
N GLY A 33 -9.84 -4.23 -14.28
CA GLY A 33 -9.32 -5.59 -14.49
C GLY A 33 -8.07 -5.93 -13.68
N TYR A 34 -7.65 -5.08 -12.73
CA TYR A 34 -6.61 -5.45 -11.78
C TYR A 34 -7.02 -6.67 -10.95
N VAL A 35 -6.20 -7.71 -11.01
CA VAL A 35 -6.28 -8.86 -10.13
C VAL A 35 -5.18 -8.72 -9.09
N HIS A 36 -5.57 -8.83 -7.83
CA HIS A 36 -4.73 -8.75 -6.64
C HIS A 36 -3.29 -9.26 -6.88
N ASP A 37 -2.31 -8.35 -6.80
CA ASP A 37 -0.88 -8.66 -6.87
C ASP A 37 -0.28 -8.58 -5.45
N PRO A 38 0.25 -9.70 -4.91
CA PRO A 38 0.74 -9.74 -3.53
C PRO A 38 1.92 -8.79 -3.27
N VAL A 39 2.72 -8.46 -4.27
CA VAL A 39 3.85 -7.52 -4.13
C VAL A 39 3.33 -6.09 -4.02
N LEU A 40 2.36 -5.71 -4.85
CA LEU A 40 1.70 -4.40 -4.75
C LEU A 40 0.98 -4.23 -3.41
N GLU A 41 0.34 -5.28 -2.91
CA GLU A 41 -0.32 -5.22 -1.61
C GLU A 41 0.64 -5.10 -0.43
N ALA A 42 1.80 -5.77 -0.48
CA ALA A 42 2.83 -5.60 0.53
C ALA A 42 3.37 -4.15 0.56
N ILE A 43 3.52 -3.50 -0.60
CA ILE A 43 3.96 -2.10 -0.68
C ILE A 43 2.90 -1.15 -0.12
N ASN A 44 1.62 -1.38 -0.46
CA ASN A 44 0.50 -0.63 0.09
C ASN A 44 0.47 -0.72 1.63
N ASP A 45 0.64 -1.92 2.19
CA ASP A 45 0.64 -2.13 3.64
C ASP A 45 1.80 -1.39 4.33
N ARG A 46 3.00 -1.44 3.76
CA ARG A 46 4.17 -0.70 4.26
C ARG A 46 3.93 0.81 4.25
N PHE A 47 3.31 1.34 3.19
CA PHE A 47 2.93 2.75 3.13
C PHE A 47 1.86 3.12 4.16
N VAL A 48 0.82 2.29 4.35
CA VAL A 48 -0.24 2.50 5.35
C VAL A 48 0.32 2.51 6.77
N ARG A 49 1.30 1.65 7.07
CA ARG A 49 1.98 1.58 8.37
C ARG A 49 3.01 2.69 8.60
N GLY A 50 3.34 3.46 7.56
CA GLY A 50 4.35 4.51 7.62
C GLY A 50 5.79 4.01 7.49
N GLU A 51 6.00 2.75 7.10
CA GLU A 51 7.31 2.18 6.77
C GLU A 51 7.85 2.72 5.44
N LEU A 52 6.95 3.26 4.60
CA LEU A 52 7.28 4.04 3.41
C LEU A 52 6.65 5.43 3.52
N ASP A 53 7.40 6.45 3.09
CA ASP A 53 6.85 7.75 2.77
C ASP A 53 6.27 7.75 1.33
N LEU A 54 5.70 8.87 0.90
CA LEU A 54 5.08 8.95 -0.43
C LEU A 54 6.11 8.79 -1.57
N SER A 55 7.36 9.23 -1.35
CA SER A 55 8.42 9.13 -2.35
C SER A 55 8.84 7.68 -2.55
N GLY A 56 9.14 6.96 -1.46
CA GLY A 56 9.49 5.55 -1.47
C GLY A 56 8.34 4.68 -1.96
N PHE A 57 7.09 5.02 -1.63
CA PHE A 57 5.92 4.35 -2.19
C PHE A 57 5.86 4.50 -3.72
N ARG A 58 6.02 5.72 -4.25
CA ARG A 58 6.02 5.97 -5.70
C ARG A 58 7.15 5.25 -6.41
N GLN A 59 8.34 5.25 -5.82
CA GLN A 59 9.49 4.53 -6.35
C GLN A 59 9.20 3.03 -6.42
N ALA A 60 8.74 2.41 -5.33
CA ALA A 60 8.47 0.98 -5.28
C ALA A 60 7.38 0.54 -6.26
N ILE A 61 6.31 1.33 -6.41
CA ILE A 61 5.27 1.07 -7.44
C ILE A 61 5.85 1.24 -8.85
N GLY A 62 6.67 2.27 -9.07
CA GLY A 62 7.32 2.53 -10.35
C GLY A 62 8.28 1.42 -10.76
N GLU A 63 9.01 0.83 -9.83
CA GLU A 63 9.87 -0.33 -10.07
C GLU A 63 9.04 -1.54 -10.53
N ILE A 64 7.86 -1.78 -9.98
CA ILE A 64 7.00 -2.89 -10.39
C ILE A 64 6.38 -2.65 -11.77
N VAL A 65 5.82 -1.46 -12.00
CA VAL A 65 5.12 -1.14 -13.25
C VAL A 65 6.12 -0.93 -14.42
N GLY A 66 7.30 -0.38 -14.12
CA GLY A 66 8.38 -0.14 -15.09
C GLY A 66 9.18 -1.40 -15.42
N THR A 67 9.19 -2.40 -14.53
CA THR A 67 9.73 -3.73 -14.82
C THR A 67 8.67 -4.55 -15.54
N GLY A 68 8.34 -4.16 -16.78
CA GLY A 68 7.57 -5.00 -17.69
C GLY A 68 8.33 -6.32 -17.89
N ARG A 69 7.76 -7.42 -17.42
CA ARG A 69 8.12 -8.77 -17.85
C ARG A 69 7.25 -9.15 -19.05
#